data_AF-A0A317FJV4-F1
#
_entry.id   AF-A0A317FJV4-F1
#
_cell.length_a   1.000
_cell.length_b   1.000
_cell.length_c   1.000
_cell.angle_alpha   90.00
_cell.angle_beta   90.00
_cell.angle_gamma   90.00
#
_symmetry.space_group_name_H-M   'P 1'
#
loop_
_entity.id
_entity.type
_entity.pdbx_description
1 polymer ?
#
loop_
_entity_poly.entity_id
_entity_poly.type
_entity_poly.pdbx_seq_one_letter_code
_entity_poly.pdbx_strand_id
1 'polypeptide(L)'
;MHGFLRAEARRKQQQEQKQETHAGKLPNSPPPATIPALIRLPGDPRVTKHDEEVAWARLTAAEIQARARPETVVLIPTASIEQHGPHLATGVDMWLASAVAERTARKLQAAGTPALVTPCIWSGLADHHMPFGGTLTLDIHGFAAVVGGIARSVARHGFRRIGLVNGHGGNVEAIFTAAIELTKSLGVPVVGVTYWQAAADRFAAILETQTNVQHACEAETSMVMAVQPDGVRADNIARAVPKRAVPPAPPGFKRHRGFIEMTDTGVLGDPRAASAEKGERLLEAAASRIAEEMARPELWA
;
A
#
# COMPACT_ATOMS: atom_id res chain seq x y z
N MET A 1 62.89 7.77 -4.45
CA MET A 1 61.43 7.47 -4.55
C MET A 1 60.75 7.18 -3.20
N HIS A 2 61.30 7.58 -2.04
CA HIS A 2 60.64 7.35 -0.72
C HIS A 2 60.15 8.63 -0.01
N GLY A 3 60.56 9.82 -0.45
CA GLY A 3 60.09 11.09 0.13
C GLY A 3 58.70 11.52 -0.34
N PHE A 4 58.34 11.23 -1.59
CA PHE A 4 57.08 11.69 -2.21
C PHE A 4 55.85 10.98 -1.62
N LEU A 5 55.94 9.65 -1.44
CA LEU A 5 54.85 8.84 -0.85
C LEU A 5 54.57 9.20 0.62
N ARG A 6 55.59 9.63 1.39
CA ARG A 6 55.39 10.10 2.78
C ARG A 6 54.73 11.48 2.86
N ALA A 7 54.94 12.34 1.87
CA ALA A 7 54.30 13.65 1.80
C ALA A 7 52.82 13.55 1.41
N GLU A 8 52.48 12.62 0.51
CA GLU A 8 51.10 12.36 0.10
C GLU A 8 50.27 11.70 1.20
N ALA A 9 50.86 10.74 1.94
CA ALA A 9 50.21 10.12 3.09
C ALA A 9 49.91 11.13 4.22
N ARG A 10 50.83 12.07 4.50
CA ARG A 10 50.61 13.14 5.48
C ARG A 10 49.55 14.15 5.05
N ARG A 11 49.44 14.43 3.75
CA ARG A 11 48.35 15.29 3.22
C ARG A 11 46.98 14.63 3.34
N LYS A 12 46.87 13.32 3.05
CA LYS A 12 45.62 12.57 3.25
C LYS A 12 45.20 12.51 4.72
N GLN A 13 46.13 12.22 5.63
CA GLN A 13 45.84 12.20 7.07
C GLN A 13 45.42 13.57 7.61
N GLN A 14 46.01 14.67 7.12
CA GLN A 14 45.59 16.03 7.50
C GLN A 14 44.26 16.45 6.87
N GLN A 15 43.88 15.90 5.71
CA GLN A 15 42.55 16.10 5.10
C GLN A 15 41.46 15.30 5.82
N GLU A 16 41.74 14.07 6.23
CA GLU A 16 40.82 13.23 7.03
C GLU A 16 40.60 13.82 8.43
N GLN A 17 41.65 14.29 9.12
CA GLN A 17 41.51 15.00 10.40
C GLN A 17 40.78 16.34 10.28
N LYS A 18 40.86 17.03 9.14
CA LYS A 18 40.06 18.24 8.86
C LYS A 18 38.59 17.94 8.55
N GLN A 19 38.26 16.75 8.04
CA GLN A 19 36.87 16.32 7.85
C GLN A 19 36.24 15.83 9.17
N GLU A 20 37.00 15.17 10.04
CA GLU A 20 36.51 14.75 11.37
C GLU A 20 36.27 15.92 12.34
N THR A 21 36.97 17.05 12.17
CA THR A 21 36.80 18.25 13.00
C THR A 21 35.65 19.18 12.56
N HIS A 22 34.87 18.78 11.56
CA HIS A 22 33.62 19.47 11.14
C HIS A 22 32.36 18.62 11.27
N ALA A 23 32.43 17.48 11.98
CA ALA A 23 31.25 16.85 12.56
C ALA A 23 30.83 17.65 13.81
N GLY A 24 30.27 18.84 13.59
CA GLY A 24 29.62 19.60 14.64
C GLY A 24 28.59 18.72 15.33
N LYS A 25 28.70 18.60 16.66
CA LYS A 25 27.65 18.03 17.50
C LYS A 25 26.32 18.66 17.08
N LEU A 26 25.44 17.86 16.48
CA LEU A 26 24.06 18.26 16.28
C LEU A 26 23.56 18.72 17.67
N PRO A 27 23.01 19.94 17.79
CA PRO A 27 22.42 20.35 19.05
C PRO A 27 21.37 19.30 19.43
N ASN A 28 21.41 18.87 20.70
CA ASN A 28 20.40 17.97 21.26
C ASN A 28 19.02 18.45 20.78
N SER A 29 18.34 17.62 20.00
CA SER A 29 16.96 17.89 19.60
C SER A 29 16.19 18.26 20.87
N PRO A 30 15.49 19.40 20.92
CA PRO A 30 14.66 19.70 22.07
C PRO A 30 13.70 18.53 22.29
N PRO A 31 13.38 18.19 23.56
CA PRO A 31 12.32 17.21 23.80
C PRO A 31 11.08 17.64 23.02
N PRO A 32 10.26 16.69 22.52
CA PRO A 32 9.06 17.02 21.78
C PRO A 32 8.25 18.02 22.61
N ALA A 33 7.98 19.19 22.04
CA ALA A 33 7.17 20.18 22.71
C ALA A 33 5.84 19.52 23.08
N THR A 34 5.53 19.48 24.38
CA THR A 34 4.21 19.12 24.86
C THR A 34 3.24 20.13 24.27
N ILE A 35 2.54 19.73 23.21
CA ILE A 35 1.45 20.52 22.64
C ILE A 35 0.46 20.73 23.78
N PRO A 36 0.07 21.98 24.11
CA PRO A 36 -0.91 22.23 25.15
C PRO A 36 -2.15 21.39 24.86
N ALA A 37 -2.62 20.64 25.86
CA ALA A 37 -3.87 19.91 25.75
C ALA A 37 -4.93 20.90 25.27
N LEU A 38 -5.46 20.67 24.06
CA LEU A 38 -6.56 21.48 23.55
C LEU A 38 -7.69 21.41 24.58
N ILE A 39 -8.07 22.58 25.08
CA ILE A 39 -9.20 22.78 25.98
C ILE A 39 -10.42 22.16 25.29
N ARG A 40 -10.90 21.02 25.81
CA ARG A 40 -12.22 20.51 25.45
C ARG A 40 -13.25 21.52 25.96
N LEU A 41 -13.87 22.26 25.04
CA LEU A 41 -15.07 23.01 25.35
C LEU A 41 -16.18 21.98 25.69
N PRO A 42 -16.80 22.05 26.88
CA PRO A 42 -17.85 21.09 27.25
C PRO A 42 -19.12 21.34 26.43
N GLY A 43 -19.64 20.29 25.77
CA GLY A 43 -21.04 20.26 25.34
C GLY A 43 -21.38 20.45 23.86
N ASP A 44 -20.51 20.13 22.89
CA ASP A 44 -20.97 20.04 21.48
C ASP A 44 -21.73 18.71 21.26
N PRO A 45 -23.06 18.72 21.04
CA PRO A 45 -23.89 17.53 20.99
C PRO A 45 -23.95 16.91 19.59
N ARG A 46 -23.10 17.36 18.66
CA ARG A 46 -23.03 16.78 17.33
C ARG A 46 -22.06 15.60 17.38
N VAL A 47 -22.59 14.38 17.39
CA VAL A 47 -21.95 13.29 16.65
C VAL A 47 -21.92 13.79 15.20
N THR A 48 -20.86 14.49 14.84
CA THR A 48 -20.74 15.06 13.51
C THR A 48 -20.38 13.91 12.57
N LYS A 49 -20.75 14.04 11.29
CA LYS A 49 -20.33 13.15 10.19
C LYS A 49 -18.82 12.84 10.16
N HIS A 50 -18.01 13.62 10.89
CA HIS A 50 -16.58 13.44 11.08
C HIS A 50 -16.21 12.30 12.05
N ASP A 51 -17.07 11.91 12.99
CA ASP A 51 -16.78 10.79 13.91
C ASP A 51 -16.69 9.45 13.16
N GLU A 52 -17.46 9.31 12.07
CA GLU A 52 -17.47 8.19 11.14
C GLU A 52 -16.46 8.36 9.97
N GLU A 53 -15.75 9.48 9.91
CA GLU A 53 -14.74 9.69 8.88
C GLU A 53 -13.49 8.86 9.19
N VAL A 54 -13.04 8.12 8.19
CA VAL A 54 -11.87 7.23 8.25
C VAL A 54 -10.70 7.80 7.45
N ALA A 55 -10.97 8.64 6.45
CA ALA A 55 -9.94 9.17 5.58
C ALA A 55 -9.10 10.23 6.30
N TRP A 56 -7.82 9.93 6.50
CA TRP A 56 -6.86 10.81 7.19
C TRP A 56 -6.83 12.21 6.57
N ALA A 57 -6.86 12.32 5.24
CA ALA A 57 -6.80 13.59 4.52
C ALA A 57 -8.05 14.47 4.65
N ARG A 58 -9.12 13.95 5.26
CA ARG A 58 -10.38 14.69 5.52
C ARG A 58 -10.54 15.11 6.97
N LEU A 59 -9.59 14.76 7.84
CA LEU A 59 -9.58 15.11 9.25
C LEU A 59 -8.56 16.22 9.51
N THR A 60 -8.89 17.10 10.44
CA THR A 60 -7.94 18.07 10.99
C THR A 60 -6.89 17.37 11.87
N ALA A 61 -5.77 18.06 12.11
CA ALA A 61 -4.73 17.54 12.99
C ALA A 61 -5.24 17.22 14.41
N ALA A 62 -6.12 18.06 14.97
CA ALA A 62 -6.70 17.84 16.30
C ALA A 62 -7.59 16.59 16.34
N GLU A 63 -8.37 16.37 15.29
CA GLU A 63 -9.21 15.18 15.13
C GLU A 63 -8.38 13.89 15.01
N ILE A 64 -7.27 13.92 14.28
CA ILE A 64 -6.35 12.77 14.18
C ILE A 64 -5.69 12.49 15.54
N GLN A 65 -5.20 13.52 16.21
CA GLN A 65 -4.57 13.39 17.53
C GLN A 65 -5.53 12.78 18.57
N ALA A 66 -6.82 13.18 18.55
CA ALA A 66 -7.84 12.62 19.43
C ALA A 66 -8.11 11.12 19.18
N ARG A 67 -7.76 10.60 17.99
CA ARG A 67 -7.90 9.19 17.59
C ARG A 67 -6.62 8.37 17.76
N ALA A 68 -5.51 8.96 18.19
CA ALA A 68 -4.23 8.27 18.41
C ALA A 68 -4.24 7.41 19.68
N ARG A 69 -5.12 6.40 19.72
CA ARG A 69 -5.25 5.45 20.81
C ARG A 69 -4.60 4.11 20.43
N PRO A 70 -4.07 3.32 21.40
CA PRO A 70 -3.33 2.08 21.10
C PRO A 70 -4.10 1.06 20.26
N GLU A 71 -5.42 0.99 20.42
CA GLU A 71 -6.32 0.08 19.71
C GLU A 71 -6.69 0.56 18.30
N THR A 72 -6.40 1.82 17.95
CA THR A 72 -6.76 2.39 16.65
C THR A 72 -5.87 1.83 15.55
N VAL A 73 -6.49 1.22 14.55
CA VAL A 73 -5.81 0.63 13.39
C VAL A 73 -5.64 1.69 12.30
N VAL A 74 -4.40 1.91 11.86
CA VAL A 74 -4.13 2.79 10.71
C VAL A 74 -3.78 1.94 9.49
N LEU A 75 -4.63 2.02 8.46
CA LEU A 75 -4.44 1.36 7.19
C LEU A 75 -3.68 2.27 6.23
N ILE A 76 -2.60 1.75 5.65
CA ILE A 76 -1.78 2.40 4.63
C ILE A 76 -2.00 1.63 3.33
N PRO A 77 -2.87 2.11 2.42
CA PRO A 77 -3.04 1.47 1.12
C PRO A 77 -1.81 1.68 0.25
N THR A 78 -1.34 0.61 -0.39
CA THR A 78 -0.18 0.60 -1.31
C THR A 78 -0.59 -0.01 -2.64
N ALA A 79 -0.13 0.58 -3.74
CA ALA A 79 -0.66 0.29 -5.07
C ALA A 79 0.41 0.48 -6.17
N SER A 80 -0.06 0.68 -7.40
CA SER A 80 0.73 0.98 -8.59
C SER A 80 -0.03 1.92 -9.54
N ILE A 81 0.71 2.50 -10.48
CA ILE A 81 0.18 3.06 -11.72
C ILE A 81 0.80 2.26 -12.86
N GLU A 82 -0.01 1.48 -13.56
CA GLU A 82 0.50 0.53 -14.55
C GLU A 82 -0.53 0.16 -15.62
N GLN A 83 -0.02 -0.33 -16.75
CA GLN A 83 -0.87 -0.85 -17.83
C GLN A 83 -1.86 -1.89 -17.31
N HIS A 84 -3.12 -1.81 -17.73
CA HIS A 84 -4.16 -2.80 -17.44
C HIS A 84 -4.89 -3.23 -18.71
N GLY A 85 -4.10 -3.56 -19.74
CA GLY A 85 -4.61 -3.92 -21.04
C GLY A 85 -5.35 -2.76 -21.75
N PRO A 86 -6.10 -3.06 -22.82
CA PRO A 86 -6.74 -2.03 -23.63
C PRO A 86 -8.04 -1.48 -23.04
N HIS A 87 -8.60 -2.12 -22.01
CA HIS A 87 -9.93 -1.80 -21.49
C HIS A 87 -9.95 -1.10 -20.13
N LEU A 88 -8.84 -1.05 -19.40
CA LEU A 88 -8.77 -0.36 -18.11
C LEU A 88 -7.75 0.79 -18.13
N ALA A 89 -8.08 1.85 -17.41
CA ALA A 89 -7.14 2.94 -17.14
C ALA A 89 -5.97 2.47 -16.26
N THR A 90 -4.87 3.22 -16.19
CA THR A 90 -3.68 2.80 -15.45
C THR A 90 -3.79 2.92 -13.91
N GLY A 91 -4.89 3.48 -13.41
CA GLY A 91 -5.12 3.77 -11.99
C GLY A 91 -5.79 2.66 -11.19
N VAL A 92 -5.97 1.47 -11.76
CA VAL A 92 -6.73 0.35 -11.16
C VAL A 92 -6.32 0.09 -9.73
N ASP A 93 -5.06 -0.26 -9.49
CA ASP A 93 -4.55 -0.67 -8.18
C ASP A 93 -4.78 0.41 -7.12
N MET A 94 -4.58 1.68 -7.50
CA MET A 94 -4.77 2.82 -6.60
C MET A 94 -6.24 2.92 -6.18
N TRP A 95 -7.17 2.81 -7.12
CA TRP A 95 -8.60 2.86 -6.82
C TRP A 95 -9.04 1.67 -5.98
N LEU A 96 -8.60 0.46 -6.32
CA LEU A 96 -9.00 -0.76 -5.64
C LEU A 96 -8.41 -0.85 -4.22
N ALA A 97 -7.11 -0.56 -4.05
CA ALA A 97 -6.48 -0.53 -2.73
C ALA A 97 -7.12 0.50 -1.80
N SER A 98 -7.42 1.69 -2.33
CA SER A 98 -8.09 2.74 -1.56
C SER A 98 -9.50 2.31 -1.15
N ALA A 99 -10.29 1.79 -2.09
CA ALA A 99 -11.66 1.35 -1.82
C ALA A 99 -11.71 0.20 -0.81
N VAL A 100 -10.82 -0.79 -0.92
CA VAL A 100 -10.74 -1.89 0.06
C VAL A 100 -10.36 -1.35 1.43
N ALA A 101 -9.32 -0.51 1.54
CA ALA A 101 -8.87 0.02 2.82
C ALA A 101 -9.94 0.90 3.50
N GLU A 102 -10.63 1.76 2.75
CA GLU A 102 -11.74 2.57 3.27
C GLU A 102 -12.91 1.71 3.75
N ARG A 103 -13.31 0.69 2.99
CA ARG A 103 -14.37 -0.24 3.40
C ARG A 103 -13.95 -1.04 4.64
N THR A 104 -12.71 -1.51 4.71
CA THR A 104 -12.17 -2.21 5.89
C THR A 104 -12.22 -1.31 7.13
N ALA A 105 -11.78 -0.05 7.02
CA ALA A 105 -11.79 0.88 8.16
C ALA A 105 -13.20 1.15 8.68
N ARG A 106 -14.18 1.35 7.77
CA ARG A 106 -15.60 1.52 8.17
C ARG A 106 -16.15 0.29 8.88
N LYS A 107 -15.78 -0.91 8.42
CA LYS A 107 -16.19 -2.17 9.07
C LYS A 107 -15.56 -2.36 10.44
N LEU A 108 -14.28 -2.02 10.60
CA LEU A 108 -13.61 -2.01 11.90
C LEU A 108 -14.33 -1.07 12.86
N GLN A 109 -14.64 0.17 12.44
CA GLN A 109 -15.37 1.13 13.26
C GLN A 109 -16.75 0.60 13.67
N ALA A 110 -17.50 0.02 12.72
CA ALA A 110 -18.80 -0.60 13.00
C ALA A 110 -18.70 -1.77 14.01
N ALA A 111 -17.57 -2.48 14.02
CA ALA A 111 -17.25 -3.54 14.98
C ALA A 111 -16.63 -3.02 16.30
N GLY A 112 -16.58 -1.71 16.52
CA GLY A 112 -16.04 -1.10 17.74
C GLY A 112 -14.51 -0.94 17.76
N THR A 113 -13.82 -1.22 16.65
CA THR A 113 -12.38 -0.98 16.50
C THR A 113 -12.16 0.33 15.73
N PRO A 114 -11.64 1.41 16.36
CA PRO A 114 -11.38 2.65 15.65
C PRO A 114 -10.35 2.41 14.53
N ALA A 115 -10.57 3.03 13.37
CA ALA A 115 -9.67 2.89 12.24
C ALA A 115 -9.54 4.18 11.43
N LEU A 116 -8.38 4.37 10.81
CA LEU A 116 -8.07 5.46 9.88
C LEU A 116 -7.37 4.91 8.63
N VAL A 117 -7.49 5.63 7.51
CA VAL A 117 -6.87 5.30 6.23
C VAL A 117 -6.02 6.46 5.76
N THR A 118 -4.72 6.24 5.53
CA THR A 118 -3.86 7.25 4.92
C THR A 118 -4.19 7.41 3.43
N PRO A 119 -3.75 8.49 2.78
CA PRO A 119 -3.69 8.52 1.32
C PRO A 119 -2.95 7.30 0.76
N CYS A 120 -3.40 6.83 -0.40
CA CYS A 120 -2.78 5.70 -1.08
C CYS A 120 -1.36 6.05 -1.55
N ILE A 121 -0.42 5.15 -1.29
CA ILE A 121 0.89 5.14 -1.93
C ILE A 121 0.67 4.58 -3.34
N TRP A 122 0.42 5.51 -4.27
CA TRP A 122 -0.03 5.22 -5.64
C TRP A 122 1.07 4.61 -6.53
N SER A 123 2.35 4.82 -6.22
CA SER A 123 3.47 4.23 -6.98
C SER A 123 4.03 3.01 -6.27
N GLY A 124 4.31 1.95 -7.04
CA GLY A 124 4.87 0.70 -6.53
C GLY A 124 5.98 0.14 -7.41
N LEU A 125 6.14 -1.18 -7.33
CA LEU A 125 7.14 -1.99 -8.03
C LEU A 125 6.54 -2.63 -9.29
N ALA A 126 6.51 -1.88 -10.38
CA ALA A 126 5.81 -2.21 -11.61
C ALA A 126 6.73 -2.21 -12.84
N ASP A 127 8.06 -2.33 -12.65
CA ASP A 127 9.03 -2.37 -13.75
C ASP A 127 8.69 -3.41 -14.83
N HIS A 128 8.14 -4.55 -14.41
CA HIS A 128 7.64 -5.59 -15.29
C HIS A 128 6.52 -5.15 -16.25
N HIS A 129 5.82 -4.04 -16.00
CA HIS A 129 4.81 -3.45 -16.90
C HIS A 129 5.39 -2.39 -17.85
N MET A 130 6.61 -1.89 -17.62
CA MET A 130 7.23 -0.80 -18.38
C MET A 130 7.19 -0.97 -19.91
N PRO A 131 7.39 -2.17 -20.49
CA PRO A 131 7.39 -2.35 -21.94
C PRO A 131 6.07 -1.96 -22.66
N PHE A 132 4.95 -1.90 -21.94
CA PHE A 132 3.65 -1.49 -22.52
C PHE A 132 3.39 0.03 -22.45
N GLY A 133 4.24 0.78 -21.73
CA GLY A 133 4.05 2.22 -21.52
C GLY A 133 2.95 2.57 -20.52
N GLY A 134 2.92 3.84 -20.09
CA GLY A 134 1.93 4.36 -19.14
C GLY A 134 2.17 4.00 -17.66
N THR A 135 3.14 3.13 -17.37
CA THR A 135 3.54 2.75 -16.00
C THR A 135 4.41 3.82 -15.35
N LEU A 136 4.14 4.12 -14.08
CA LEU A 136 4.98 4.93 -13.20
C LEU A 136 5.42 4.04 -12.03
N THR A 137 6.73 3.85 -11.87
CA THR A 137 7.27 2.88 -10.90
C THR A 137 8.47 3.43 -10.15
N LEU A 138 8.64 2.94 -8.91
CA LEU A 138 9.83 3.15 -8.10
C LEU A 138 10.72 1.90 -8.16
N ASP A 139 11.99 2.07 -7.81
CA ASP A 139 12.80 0.92 -7.40
C ASP A 139 12.45 0.47 -5.97
N ILE A 140 13.00 -0.68 -5.58
CA ILE A 140 12.75 -1.27 -4.25
C ILE A 140 13.18 -0.36 -3.09
N HIS A 141 14.24 0.42 -3.27
CA HIS A 141 14.75 1.32 -2.23
C HIS A 141 13.84 2.52 -2.04
N GLY A 142 13.38 3.13 -3.14
CA GLY A 142 12.42 4.22 -3.15
C GLY A 142 11.08 3.79 -2.57
N PHE A 143 10.56 2.64 -3.00
CA PHE A 143 9.31 2.11 -2.45
C PHE A 143 9.39 1.85 -0.95
N ALA A 144 10.45 1.17 -0.48
CA ALA A 144 10.65 0.92 0.94
C ALA A 144 10.83 2.23 1.75
N ALA A 145 11.51 3.22 1.19
CA ALA A 145 11.69 4.52 1.82
C ALA A 145 10.34 5.27 1.99
N VAL A 146 9.49 5.27 0.97
CA VAL A 146 8.16 5.89 1.01
C VAL A 146 7.26 5.18 2.01
N VAL A 147 7.08 3.86 1.89
CA VAL A 147 6.26 3.06 2.82
C VAL A 147 6.73 3.25 4.27
N GLY A 148 8.03 3.13 4.51
CA GLY A 148 8.61 3.32 5.83
C GLY A 148 8.47 4.76 6.35
N GLY A 149 8.54 5.76 5.48
CA GLY A 149 8.36 7.17 5.85
C GLY A 149 6.95 7.46 6.37
N ILE A 150 5.94 6.92 5.69
CA ILE A 150 4.54 7.05 6.12
C ILE A 150 4.31 6.26 7.41
N ALA A 151 4.75 5.00 7.49
CA ALA A 151 4.59 4.18 8.70
C ALA A 151 5.28 4.81 9.93
N ARG A 152 6.49 5.37 9.76
CA ARG A 152 7.18 6.12 10.82
C ARG A 152 6.39 7.35 11.26
N SER A 153 5.76 8.06 10.33
CA SER A 153 4.94 9.23 10.66
C SER A 153 3.71 8.82 11.47
N VAL A 154 3.02 7.75 11.05
CA VAL A 154 1.91 7.15 11.79
C VAL A 154 2.32 6.77 13.21
N ALA A 155 3.42 6.04 13.40
CA ALA A 155 3.91 5.65 14.72
C ALA A 155 4.30 6.86 15.61
N ARG A 156 4.89 7.90 15.02
CA ARG A 156 5.25 9.16 15.71
C ARG A 156 4.02 9.94 16.18
N HIS A 157 2.89 9.81 15.49
CA HIS A 157 1.61 10.38 15.93
C HIS A 157 0.95 9.60 17.09
N GLY A 158 1.55 8.49 17.55
CA GLY A 158 1.09 7.75 18.73
C GLY A 158 0.31 6.48 18.41
N PHE A 159 0.01 6.21 17.14
CA PHE A 159 -0.65 4.97 16.72
C PHE A 159 0.27 3.75 16.94
N ARG A 160 -0.35 2.60 17.22
CA ARG A 160 0.36 1.35 17.60
C ARG A 160 -0.02 0.13 16.77
N ARG A 161 -1.03 0.23 15.90
CA ARG A 161 -1.46 -0.84 14.99
C ARG A 161 -1.46 -0.31 13.56
N ILE A 162 -0.56 -0.83 12.73
CA ILE A 162 -0.39 -0.37 11.35
C ILE A 162 -0.66 -1.53 10.40
N GLY A 163 -1.59 -1.35 9.46
CA GLY A 163 -1.88 -2.31 8.40
C GLY A 163 -1.42 -1.78 7.04
N LEU A 164 -0.48 -2.45 6.38
CA LEU A 164 -0.11 -2.18 4.99
C LEU A 164 -1.04 -2.98 4.06
N VAL A 165 -1.99 -2.30 3.42
CA VAL A 165 -3.00 -2.94 2.56
C VAL A 165 -2.55 -2.84 1.10
N ASN A 166 -2.11 -3.96 0.53
CA ASN A 166 -1.53 -4.02 -0.80
C ASN A 166 -2.56 -4.31 -1.90
N GLY A 167 -2.47 -3.51 -2.97
CA GLY A 167 -3.26 -3.55 -4.19
C GLY A 167 -2.53 -4.04 -5.43
N HIS A 168 -1.21 -4.29 -5.37
CA HIS A 168 -0.41 -4.63 -6.55
C HIS A 168 0.40 -5.93 -6.38
N GLY A 169 0.35 -6.82 -7.36
CA GLY A 169 1.11 -8.08 -7.37
C GLY A 169 2.63 -7.87 -7.23
N GLY A 170 3.19 -6.83 -7.86
CA GLY A 170 4.63 -6.54 -7.80
C GLY A 170 5.13 -6.09 -6.42
N ASN A 171 4.23 -5.61 -5.56
CA ASN A 171 4.56 -5.12 -4.22
C ASN A 171 4.54 -6.22 -3.15
N VAL A 172 3.97 -7.41 -3.44
CA VAL A 172 3.62 -8.42 -2.42
C VAL A 172 4.78 -8.75 -1.49
N GLU A 173 5.94 -9.17 -2.04
CA GLU A 173 7.07 -9.55 -1.20
C GLU A 173 7.67 -8.34 -0.47
N ALA A 174 7.75 -7.19 -1.15
CA ALA A 174 8.27 -5.97 -0.56
C ALA A 174 7.43 -5.50 0.64
N ILE A 175 6.09 -5.64 0.57
CA ILE A 175 5.18 -5.28 1.66
C ILE A 175 5.33 -6.21 2.85
N PHE A 176 5.44 -7.53 2.64
CA PHE A 176 5.66 -8.46 3.74
C PHE A 176 7.03 -8.28 4.39
N THR A 177 8.09 -8.04 3.60
CA THR A 177 9.40 -7.68 4.13
C THR A 177 9.34 -6.36 4.91
N ALA A 178 8.67 -5.33 4.37
CA ALA A 178 8.54 -4.04 5.04
C ALA A 178 7.78 -4.17 6.37
N ALA A 179 6.71 -4.96 6.44
CA ALA A 179 5.96 -5.17 7.66
C ALA A 179 6.83 -5.76 8.79
N ILE A 180 7.65 -6.78 8.47
CA ILE A 180 8.58 -7.39 9.43
C ILE A 180 9.62 -6.38 9.91
N GLU A 181 10.26 -5.66 8.99
CA GLU A 181 11.34 -4.72 9.33
C GLU A 181 10.82 -3.46 10.06
N LEU A 182 9.64 -2.97 9.68
CA LEU A 182 8.98 -1.85 10.37
C LEU A 182 8.51 -2.25 11.76
N THR A 183 8.01 -3.47 11.96
CA THR A 183 7.64 -3.96 13.30
C THR A 183 8.83 -3.89 14.25
N LYS A 184 9.98 -4.42 13.84
CA LYS A 184 11.22 -4.39 14.63
C LYS A 184 11.71 -2.98 14.91
N SER A 185 11.77 -2.14 13.87
CA SER A 185 12.37 -0.81 13.97
C SER A 185 11.48 0.22 14.67
N LEU A 186 10.16 0.06 14.63
CA LEU A 186 9.21 0.97 15.27
C LEU A 186 8.82 0.52 16.68
N GLY A 187 9.03 -0.76 17.02
CA GLY A 187 8.59 -1.33 18.30
C GLY A 187 7.06 -1.38 18.43
N VAL A 188 6.34 -1.43 17.30
CA VAL A 188 4.88 -1.55 17.23
C VAL A 188 4.51 -2.57 16.16
N PRO A 189 3.43 -3.36 16.34
CA PRO A 189 2.96 -4.29 15.32
C PRO A 189 2.63 -3.62 13.98
N VAL A 190 3.26 -4.12 12.91
CA VAL A 190 2.95 -3.77 11.51
C VAL A 190 2.58 -5.03 10.75
N VAL A 191 1.37 -5.05 10.18
CA VAL A 191 0.82 -6.19 9.43
C VAL A 191 0.77 -5.84 7.96
N GLY A 192 1.40 -6.66 7.11
CA GLY A 192 1.22 -6.59 5.66
C GLY A 192 0.09 -7.50 5.21
N VAL A 193 -0.77 -7.04 4.31
CA VAL A 193 -1.85 -7.84 3.73
C VAL A 193 -2.02 -7.52 2.26
N THR A 194 -2.21 -8.55 1.43
CA THR A 194 -2.62 -8.40 0.03
C THR A 194 -4.08 -8.81 -0.07
N TYR A 195 -4.97 -7.91 -0.49
CA TYR A 195 -6.41 -8.06 -0.20
C TYR A 195 -7.03 -9.31 -0.82
N TRP A 196 -6.62 -9.66 -2.04
CA TRP A 196 -7.16 -10.81 -2.76
C TRP A 196 -6.53 -12.13 -2.31
N GLN A 197 -5.34 -12.10 -1.71
CA GLN A 197 -4.76 -13.28 -1.07
C GLN A 197 -5.48 -13.58 0.25
N ALA A 198 -5.81 -12.54 1.02
CA ALA A 198 -6.54 -12.69 2.28
C ALA A 198 -7.96 -13.24 2.08
N ALA A 199 -8.64 -12.82 1.00
CA ALA A 199 -10.01 -13.22 0.69
C ALA A 199 -10.12 -14.23 -0.48
N ALA A 200 -9.05 -15.02 -0.73
CA ALA A 200 -8.97 -15.89 -1.90
C ALA A 200 -10.12 -16.90 -2.01
N ASP A 201 -10.54 -17.49 -0.89
CA ASP A 201 -11.68 -18.41 -0.82
C ASP A 201 -13.00 -17.74 -1.20
N ARG A 202 -13.21 -16.49 -0.77
CA ARG A 202 -14.40 -15.71 -1.08
C ARG A 202 -14.40 -15.23 -2.53
N PHE A 203 -13.24 -14.89 -3.08
CA PHE A 203 -13.07 -14.50 -4.48
C PHE A 203 -13.38 -15.67 -5.42
N ALA A 204 -12.86 -16.86 -5.10
CA ALA A 204 -13.12 -18.07 -5.88
C ALA A 204 -14.61 -18.44 -5.97
N ALA A 205 -15.42 -18.06 -4.97
CA ALA A 205 -16.87 -18.29 -4.96
C ALA A 205 -17.68 -17.27 -5.80
N ILE A 206 -17.06 -16.17 -6.22
CA ILE A 206 -17.73 -15.09 -6.98
C ILE A 206 -17.32 -15.12 -8.47
N LEU A 207 -16.05 -15.42 -8.74
CA LEU A 207 -15.46 -15.35 -10.07
C LEU A 207 -15.82 -16.58 -10.92
N GLU A 208 -15.94 -16.38 -12.22
CA GLU A 208 -16.34 -17.44 -13.18
C GLU A 208 -15.19 -17.90 -14.07
N THR A 209 -14.25 -17.02 -14.37
CA THR A 209 -13.18 -17.27 -15.35
C THR A 209 -11.83 -17.61 -14.71
N GLN A 210 -11.75 -17.49 -13.39
CA GLN A 210 -10.54 -17.60 -12.59
C GLN A 210 -10.90 -17.80 -11.12
N THR A 211 -9.95 -18.24 -10.29
CA THR A 211 -10.19 -18.44 -8.84
C THR A 211 -9.73 -17.28 -7.97
N ASN A 212 -8.92 -16.36 -8.51
CA ASN A 212 -8.45 -15.18 -7.79
C ASN A 212 -8.05 -14.07 -8.78
N VAL A 213 -7.64 -12.91 -8.25
CA VAL A 213 -7.07 -11.80 -9.02
C VAL A 213 -5.85 -12.28 -9.80
N GLN A 214 -5.83 -11.95 -11.09
CA GLN A 214 -4.69 -12.06 -11.99
C GLN A 214 -4.26 -10.63 -12.40
N HIS A 215 -4.29 -10.27 -13.69
CA HIS A 215 -3.96 -8.91 -14.15
C HIS A 215 -4.90 -8.43 -15.27
N ALA A 216 -5.53 -7.27 -15.07
CA ALA A 216 -6.59 -6.73 -15.91
C ALA A 216 -7.74 -7.75 -16.17
N CYS A 217 -8.00 -8.56 -15.16
CA CYS A 217 -8.83 -9.77 -15.23
C CYS A 217 -10.31 -9.51 -14.88
N GLU A 218 -11.15 -10.56 -14.80
CA GLU A 218 -12.56 -10.45 -14.37
C GLU A 218 -12.70 -9.68 -13.06
N ALA A 219 -11.90 -10.02 -12.05
CA ALA A 219 -11.97 -9.43 -10.72
C ALA A 219 -11.72 -7.91 -10.74
N GLU A 220 -10.58 -7.48 -11.29
CA GLU A 220 -10.23 -6.05 -11.32
C GLU A 220 -11.18 -5.25 -12.19
N THR A 221 -11.55 -5.80 -13.36
CA THR A 221 -12.52 -5.15 -14.25
C THR A 221 -13.86 -4.96 -13.54
N SER A 222 -14.34 -5.99 -12.85
CA SER A 222 -15.58 -5.94 -12.07
C SER A 222 -15.49 -4.88 -10.96
N MET A 223 -14.41 -4.91 -10.18
CA MET A 223 -14.21 -3.98 -9.07
C MET A 223 -14.08 -2.53 -9.54
N VAL A 224 -13.41 -2.27 -10.68
CA VAL A 224 -13.31 -0.94 -11.28
C VAL A 224 -14.67 -0.48 -11.81
N MET A 225 -15.47 -1.35 -12.43
CA MET A 225 -16.85 -1.01 -12.83
C MET A 225 -17.69 -0.52 -11.64
N ALA A 226 -17.41 -1.01 -10.43
CA ALA A 226 -18.13 -0.62 -9.22
C ALA A 226 -17.64 0.72 -8.64
N VAL A 227 -16.33 0.95 -8.56
CA VAL A 227 -15.78 2.13 -7.86
C VAL A 227 -15.37 3.29 -8.78
N GLN A 228 -15.08 2.99 -10.04
CA GLN A 228 -14.65 3.96 -11.03
C GLN A 228 -15.08 3.51 -12.44
N PRO A 229 -16.38 3.54 -12.76
CA PRO A 229 -16.90 3.03 -14.04
C PRO A 229 -16.27 3.72 -15.26
N ASP A 230 -15.95 5.01 -15.16
CA ASP A 230 -15.26 5.78 -16.20
C ASP A 230 -13.81 5.33 -16.44
N GLY A 231 -13.27 4.48 -15.56
CA GLY A 231 -11.98 3.80 -15.72
C GLY A 231 -12.02 2.63 -16.70
N VAL A 232 -13.21 2.22 -17.15
CA VAL A 232 -13.42 1.09 -18.06
C VAL A 232 -13.72 1.59 -19.48
N ARG A 233 -13.15 0.93 -20.49
CA ARG A 233 -13.50 1.08 -21.91
C ARG A 233 -14.25 -0.17 -22.32
N ALA A 234 -15.57 -0.19 -22.09
CA ALA A 234 -16.41 -1.37 -22.27
C ALA A 234 -16.25 -2.03 -23.65
N ASP A 235 -16.17 -1.22 -24.72
CA ASP A 235 -16.00 -1.69 -26.09
C ASP A 235 -14.68 -2.45 -26.34
N ASN A 236 -13.68 -2.27 -25.46
CA ASN A 236 -12.39 -2.94 -25.56
C ASN A 236 -12.32 -4.26 -24.77
N ILE A 237 -13.32 -4.59 -23.93
CA ILE A 237 -13.30 -5.80 -23.07
C ILE A 237 -13.18 -7.07 -23.92
N ALA A 238 -13.91 -7.16 -25.04
CA ALA A 238 -13.86 -8.33 -25.91
C ALA A 238 -12.47 -8.54 -26.55
N ARG A 239 -11.63 -7.50 -26.60
CA ARG A 239 -10.26 -7.53 -27.13
C ARG A 239 -9.20 -7.75 -26.05
N ALA A 240 -9.60 -7.72 -24.78
CA ALA A 240 -8.73 -7.80 -23.62
C ALA A 240 -8.55 -9.25 -23.12
N VAL A 241 -8.47 -10.21 -24.05
CA VAL A 241 -8.21 -11.62 -23.74
C VAL A 241 -6.84 -11.98 -24.30
N PRO A 242 -5.90 -12.49 -23.49
CA PRO A 242 -4.57 -12.83 -23.97
C PRO A 242 -4.65 -13.99 -24.98
N LYS A 243 -4.03 -13.83 -26.15
CA LYS A 243 -3.90 -14.92 -27.13
C LYS A 243 -2.76 -15.87 -26.79
N ARG A 244 -1.81 -15.36 -26.01
CA ARG A 244 -0.66 -16.10 -25.49
C ARG A 244 -0.56 -15.82 -24.00
N ALA A 245 -0.51 -16.88 -23.20
CA ALA A 245 -0.17 -16.80 -21.79
C ALA A 245 0.94 -17.83 -21.53
N VAL A 246 2.10 -17.36 -21.06
CA VAL A 246 3.19 -18.27 -20.71
C VAL A 246 3.02 -18.71 -19.25
N PRO A 247 3.21 -20.00 -18.92
CA PRO A 247 3.08 -20.49 -17.56
C PRO A 247 3.99 -19.74 -16.57
N PRO A 248 3.59 -19.72 -15.27
CA PRO A 248 4.40 -19.16 -14.21
C PRO A 248 5.70 -19.94 -14.03
N ALA A 249 6.64 -19.34 -13.29
CA ALA A 249 7.85 -20.05 -12.87
C ALA A 249 7.48 -21.26 -11.98
N PRO A 250 8.29 -22.35 -12.00
CA PRO A 250 8.06 -23.49 -11.13
C PRO A 250 8.06 -23.10 -9.64
N PRO A 251 7.39 -23.88 -8.76
CA PRO A 251 7.37 -23.61 -7.32
C PRO A 251 8.79 -23.47 -6.75
N GLY A 252 9.04 -22.39 -6.00
CA GLY A 252 10.36 -22.07 -5.43
C GLY A 252 11.32 -21.33 -6.35
N PHE A 253 10.94 -21.07 -7.62
CA PHE A 253 11.76 -20.31 -8.57
C PHE A 253 11.11 -18.96 -8.88
N LYS A 254 11.91 -17.90 -8.88
CA LYS A 254 11.47 -16.55 -9.26
C LYS A 254 12.55 -15.83 -10.05
N ARG A 255 12.15 -15.11 -11.10
CA ARG A 255 13.01 -14.18 -11.85
C ARG A 255 12.21 -12.95 -12.25
N HIS A 256 12.90 -11.86 -12.55
CA HIS A 256 12.27 -10.75 -13.26
C HIS A 256 11.80 -11.23 -14.64
N ARG A 257 10.59 -10.83 -15.00
CA ARG A 257 9.97 -11.14 -16.29
C ARG A 257 9.06 -9.99 -16.68
N GLY A 258 9.31 -9.39 -17.84
CA GLY A 258 8.45 -8.35 -18.36
C GLY A 258 7.10 -8.92 -18.80
N PHE A 259 6.03 -8.15 -18.66
CA PHE A 259 4.68 -8.54 -19.08
C PHE A 259 4.61 -8.86 -20.58
N ILE A 260 5.46 -8.22 -21.40
CA ILE A 260 5.54 -8.49 -22.84
C ILE A 260 6.07 -9.90 -23.15
N GLU A 261 6.83 -10.50 -22.22
CA GLU A 261 7.25 -11.90 -22.31
C GLU A 261 6.10 -12.86 -21.95
N MET A 262 5.04 -12.38 -21.29
CA MET A 262 3.96 -13.20 -20.73
C MET A 262 2.69 -13.15 -21.57
N THR A 263 2.36 -11.96 -22.11
CA THR A 263 1.12 -11.67 -22.81
C THR A 263 1.37 -10.66 -23.95
N ASP A 264 0.52 -10.71 -24.97
CA ASP A 264 0.53 -9.79 -26.12
C ASP A 264 -0.30 -8.51 -25.87
N THR A 265 -1.23 -8.56 -24.92
CA THR A 265 -2.18 -7.46 -24.64
C THR A 265 -1.90 -6.73 -23.34
N GLY A 266 -0.98 -7.25 -22.53
CA GLY A 266 -0.78 -6.77 -21.17
C GLY A 266 -1.73 -7.41 -20.15
N VAL A 267 -2.75 -8.15 -20.59
CA VAL A 267 -3.71 -8.84 -19.72
C VAL A 267 -3.23 -10.25 -19.37
N LEU A 268 -3.38 -10.66 -18.11
CA LEU A 268 -3.30 -12.05 -17.66
C LEU A 268 -4.64 -12.37 -16.98
N GLY A 269 -5.58 -12.95 -17.71
CA GLY A 269 -6.94 -13.23 -17.23
C GLY A 269 -7.98 -13.05 -18.32
N ASP A 270 -9.26 -13.20 -17.97
CA ASP A 270 -10.37 -13.00 -18.91
C ASP A 270 -11.41 -12.04 -18.31
N PRO A 271 -11.48 -10.78 -18.78
CA PRO A 271 -12.39 -9.79 -18.22
C PRO A 271 -13.84 -9.94 -18.71
N ARG A 272 -14.15 -10.86 -19.63
CA ARG A 272 -15.46 -10.90 -20.31
C ARG A 272 -16.65 -11.22 -19.41
N ALA A 273 -16.41 -11.89 -18.28
CA ALA A 273 -17.43 -12.17 -17.28
C ALA A 273 -17.61 -11.04 -16.25
N ALA A 274 -16.90 -9.91 -16.40
CA ALA A 274 -16.91 -8.84 -15.42
C ALA A 274 -18.26 -8.12 -15.32
N SER A 275 -18.64 -7.72 -14.10
CA SER A 275 -19.81 -6.89 -13.86
C SER A 275 -19.63 -6.01 -12.62
N ALA A 276 -20.30 -4.87 -12.57
CA ALA A 276 -20.27 -3.99 -11.40
C ALA A 276 -20.79 -4.70 -10.12
N GLU A 277 -21.80 -5.57 -10.26
CA GLU A 277 -22.33 -6.35 -9.14
C GLU A 277 -21.28 -7.31 -8.55
N LYS A 278 -20.53 -8.02 -9.40
CA LYS A 278 -19.38 -8.82 -8.94
C LYS A 278 -18.35 -7.93 -8.26
N GLY A 279 -18.10 -6.74 -8.80
CA GLY A 279 -17.17 -5.77 -8.23
C GLY A 279 -17.50 -5.42 -6.79
N GLU A 280 -18.76 -5.07 -6.53
CA GLU A 280 -19.25 -4.78 -5.18
C GLU A 280 -19.08 -5.98 -4.24
N ARG A 281 -19.44 -7.17 -4.70
CA ARG A 281 -19.28 -8.41 -3.91
C ARG A 281 -17.82 -8.72 -3.58
N LEU A 282 -16.89 -8.51 -4.53
CA LEU A 282 -15.45 -8.74 -4.34
C LEU A 282 -14.82 -7.72 -3.38
N LEU A 283 -15.14 -6.44 -3.54
CA LEU A 283 -14.70 -5.37 -2.64
C LEU A 283 -15.19 -5.62 -1.20
N GLU A 284 -16.45 -6.00 -1.06
CA GLU A 284 -17.07 -6.36 0.21
C GLU A 284 -16.41 -7.60 0.83
N ALA A 285 -16.15 -8.65 0.04
CA ALA A 285 -15.50 -9.86 0.49
C ALA A 285 -14.08 -9.60 1.02
N ALA A 286 -13.28 -8.82 0.29
CA ALA A 286 -11.95 -8.41 0.70
C ALA A 286 -11.99 -7.57 1.98
N ALA A 287 -12.81 -6.52 1.99
CA ALA A 287 -12.89 -5.59 3.10
C ALA A 287 -13.33 -6.27 4.40
N SER A 288 -14.34 -7.14 4.32
CA SER A 288 -14.86 -7.91 5.45
C SER A 288 -13.83 -8.89 5.99
N ARG A 289 -13.15 -9.65 5.12
CA ARG A 289 -12.13 -10.60 5.59
C ARG A 289 -10.98 -9.90 6.31
N ILE A 290 -10.50 -8.78 5.77
CA ILE A 290 -9.43 -8.00 6.42
C ILE A 290 -9.90 -7.42 7.75
N ALA A 291 -11.12 -6.86 7.80
CA ALA A 291 -11.68 -6.28 9.02
C ALA A 291 -11.87 -7.34 10.12
N GLU A 292 -12.36 -8.53 9.77
CA GLU A 292 -12.50 -9.67 10.69
C GLU A 292 -11.16 -10.02 11.35
N GLU A 293 -10.08 -10.16 10.56
CA GLU A 293 -8.76 -10.50 11.11
C GLU A 293 -8.13 -9.32 11.87
N MET A 294 -8.28 -8.09 11.39
CA MET A 294 -7.72 -6.89 12.05
C MET A 294 -8.46 -6.49 13.33
N ALA A 295 -9.70 -6.94 13.53
CA ALA A 295 -10.42 -6.75 14.80
C ALA A 295 -9.88 -7.68 15.91
N ARG A 296 -9.19 -8.76 15.55
CA ARG A 296 -8.68 -9.76 16.50
C ARG A 296 -7.46 -9.23 17.25
N PRO A 297 -7.50 -9.14 18.59
CA PRO A 297 -6.36 -8.69 19.38
C PRO A 297 -5.09 -9.51 19.15
N GLU A 298 -5.23 -10.81 18.84
CA GLU A 298 -4.11 -11.74 18.67
C GLU A 298 -3.24 -11.41 17.46
N LEU A 299 -3.80 -10.77 16.43
CA LEU A 299 -3.02 -10.32 15.27
C LEU A 299 -2.01 -9.22 15.66
N TRP A 300 -2.29 -8.49 16.74
CA TRP A 300 -1.52 -7.34 17.21
C TRP A 300 -0.71 -7.63 18.48
N ALA A 301 -0.72 -8.87 18.96
CA ALA A 301 -0.04 -9.29 20.19
C ALA A 301 1.44 -9.63 19.95
#